data_AF-A0A0K8SIV2-F1
#
_entry.id   AF-A0A0K8SIV2-F1
#
_cell.length_a   1.000
_cell.length_b   1.000
_cell.length_c   1.000
_cell.angle_alpha   90.00
_cell.angle_beta   90.00
_cell.angle_gamma   90.00
#
_symmetry.space_group_name_H-M   'P 1'
#
loop_
_entity.id
_entity.type
_entity.pdbx_description
1 polymer ?
#
loop_
_entity_poly.entity_id
_entity_poly.type
_entity_poly.pdbx_seq_one_letter_code
_entity_poly.pdbx_strand_id
1 'polypeptide(L)'
;VNPGVRTLHLATGFCVIVLSFRLNSPEAILEGITDFWRFFKSEMTDDTNLVGRLREFSPTTNDWVIFKAHMAAFFEANKGRITNDELKKNLFVNALTEDGYRLLANLSVPDTPEGKDYASLVKFFDDHFQVKESLYSARYKFTNAQRESGEGLSQWLA
;
A
#
# COMPACT_ATOMS: atom_id res chain seq x y z
N VAL A 1 -0.60 -34.77 42.29
CA VAL A 1 -1.91 -34.34 41.75
C VAL A 1 -2.61 -33.54 42.84
N ASN A 2 -2.81 -32.24 42.63
CA ASN A 2 -3.40 -31.33 43.63
C ASN A 2 -4.93 -31.38 43.44
N PRO A 3 -5.74 -31.83 44.42
CA PRO A 3 -7.15 -32.22 44.20
C PRO A 3 -8.11 -31.07 43.83
N GLY A 4 -7.65 -29.83 43.80
CA GLY A 4 -8.45 -28.63 43.47
C GLY A 4 -8.18 -27.99 42.11
N VAL A 5 -7.26 -28.53 41.30
CA VAL A 5 -6.91 -27.99 39.98
C VAL A 5 -7.39 -28.94 38.90
N ARG A 6 -8.30 -28.48 38.05
CA ARG A 6 -8.69 -29.20 36.83
C ARG A 6 -8.01 -28.56 35.64
N THR A 7 -7.33 -29.39 34.85
CA THR A 7 -6.68 -29.02 33.60
C THR A 7 -7.58 -29.40 32.44
N LEU A 8 -7.91 -28.42 31.60
CA LEU A 8 -8.60 -28.64 30.34
C LEU A 8 -7.57 -28.55 29.21
N HIS A 9 -7.44 -29.62 28.44
CA HIS A 9 -6.65 -29.63 27.21
C HIS A 9 -7.57 -29.30 26.04
N LEU A 10 -7.47 -28.07 25.55
CA LEU A 10 -8.14 -27.66 24.32
C LEU A 10 -7.17 -27.86 23.16
N ALA A 11 -7.44 -28.85 22.32
CA ALA A 11 -6.74 -29.03 21.06
C ALA A 11 -7.41 -28.16 20.00
N THR A 12 -6.78 -27.05 19.63
CA THR A 12 -7.10 -26.34 18.39
C THR A 12 -6.08 -26.77 17.34
N GLY A 13 -6.44 -26.80 16.05
CA GLY A 13 -5.68 -27.46 14.98
C GLY A 13 -4.22 -27.01 14.77
N PHE A 14 -3.70 -26.07 15.55
CA PHE A 14 -2.33 -25.57 15.50
C PHE A 14 -1.59 -25.56 16.86
N CYS A 15 -2.24 -25.80 18.00
CA CYS A 15 -1.58 -25.85 19.32
C CYS A 15 -2.48 -26.52 20.40
N VAL A 16 -1.87 -27.15 21.41
CA VAL A 16 -2.58 -27.63 22.60
C VAL A 16 -2.40 -26.60 23.72
N ILE A 17 -3.49 -25.90 24.07
CA ILE A 17 -3.47 -24.93 25.17
C ILE A 17 -3.96 -25.65 26.43
N VAL A 18 -3.15 -25.62 27.49
CA VAL A 18 -3.48 -26.19 28.79
C VAL A 18 -3.95 -25.06 29.71
N LEU A 19 -5.26 -24.96 29.90
CA LEU A 19 -5.83 -24.00 30.85
C LEU A 19 -6.05 -24.70 32.19
N SER A 20 -5.44 -24.15 33.24
CA SER A 20 -5.60 -24.63 34.61
C SER A 20 -6.51 -23.67 35.37
N PHE A 21 -7.71 -24.11 35.72
CA PHE A 21 -8.66 -23.32 36.50
C PHE A 21 -8.69 -23.79 37.96
N ARG A 22 -8.72 -22.85 38.90
CA ARG A 22 -8.92 -23.12 40.33
C ARG A 22 -10.42 -23.05 40.61
N LEU A 23 -11.00 -24.19 40.99
CA LEU A 23 -12.44 -24.42 41.00
C LEU A 23 -13.18 -23.62 42.07
N ASN A 24 -14.31 -23.00 41.73
CA ASN A 24 -15.30 -22.53 42.72
C ASN A 24 -16.77 -22.73 42.32
N SER A 25 -17.10 -22.99 41.05
CA SER A 25 -18.47 -23.34 40.59
C SER A 25 -18.45 -23.78 39.11
N PRO A 26 -19.33 -24.70 38.67
CA PRO A 26 -19.46 -25.08 37.26
C PRO A 26 -19.85 -23.94 36.32
N GLU A 27 -20.59 -22.92 36.79
CA GLU A 27 -20.98 -21.79 35.93
C GLU A 27 -19.79 -20.85 35.63
N ALA A 28 -18.90 -20.66 36.61
CA ALA A 28 -17.67 -19.88 36.43
C ALA A 28 -16.70 -20.51 35.41
N ILE A 29 -16.81 -21.82 35.17
CA ILE A 29 -16.02 -22.52 34.14
C ILE A 29 -16.54 -22.15 32.74
N LEU A 30 -17.85 -22.12 32.55
CA LEU A 30 -18.44 -21.78 31.26
C LEU A 30 -18.16 -20.31 30.90
N GLU A 31 -18.30 -19.39 31.86
CA GLU A 31 -17.96 -17.98 31.66
C GLU A 31 -16.47 -17.79 31.33
N GLY A 32 -15.58 -18.43 32.11
CA GLY A 32 -14.14 -18.38 31.85
C GLY A 32 -13.71 -18.97 30.50
N ILE A 33 -14.39 -20.04 30.05
CA ILE A 33 -14.18 -20.59 28.71
C ILE A 33 -14.70 -19.61 27.65
N THR A 34 -15.88 -19.02 27.82
CA THR A 34 -16.41 -18.05 26.85
C THR A 34 -15.58 -16.78 26.75
N ASP A 35 -15.06 -16.28 27.87
CA ASP A 35 -14.20 -15.10 27.89
C ASP A 35 -12.81 -15.40 27.34
N PHE A 36 -12.27 -16.59 27.62
CA PHE A 36 -11.06 -17.08 26.94
C PHE A 36 -11.27 -17.18 25.43
N TRP A 37 -12.41 -17.72 24.97
CA TRP A 37 -12.72 -17.77 23.54
C TRP A 37 -12.95 -16.38 22.92
N ARG A 38 -13.49 -15.41 23.66
CA ARG A 38 -13.62 -14.02 23.20
C ARG A 38 -12.25 -13.35 23.08
N PHE A 39 -11.41 -13.47 24.10
CA PHE A 39 -10.03 -13.00 24.12
C PHE A 39 -9.20 -13.65 23.01
N PHE A 40 -9.28 -14.96 22.87
CA PHE A 40 -8.56 -15.71 21.84
C PHE A 40 -9.08 -15.38 20.44
N LYS A 41 -10.39 -15.17 20.25
CA LYS A 41 -10.93 -14.67 18.98
C LYS A 41 -10.47 -13.26 18.65
N SER A 42 -10.37 -12.35 19.63
CA SER A 42 -9.84 -11.00 19.38
C SER A 42 -8.36 -11.03 19.03
N GLU A 43 -7.58 -11.93 19.63
CA GLU A 43 -6.16 -12.12 19.31
C GLU A 43 -5.94 -12.80 17.94
N MET A 44 -6.90 -13.61 17.47
CA MET A 44 -6.81 -14.34 16.19
C MET A 44 -7.39 -13.59 14.98
N THR A 45 -8.05 -12.43 15.15
CA THR A 45 -8.78 -11.75 14.05
C THR A 45 -8.18 -10.44 13.54
N ASP A 46 -6.92 -10.15 13.83
CA ASP A 46 -6.17 -9.09 13.15
C ASP A 46 -4.74 -9.61 13.01
N ASP A 47 -4.23 -9.92 11.81
CA ASP A 47 -3.11 -9.12 11.30
C ASP A 47 -2.87 -9.28 9.79
N THR A 48 -3.60 -10.15 9.07
CA THR A 48 -3.27 -10.46 7.66
C THR A 48 -4.07 -9.71 6.61
N ASN A 49 -5.10 -8.96 7.00
CA ASN A 49 -5.94 -8.23 6.04
C ASN A 49 -5.45 -6.78 5.89
N LEU A 50 -4.91 -6.47 4.71
CA LEU A 50 -4.66 -5.09 4.31
C LEU A 50 -5.98 -4.32 4.25
N VAL A 51 -5.96 -3.08 4.73
CA VAL A 51 -7.11 -2.18 4.67
C VAL A 51 -7.17 -1.56 3.28
N GLY A 52 -8.24 -1.87 2.55
CA GLY A 52 -8.47 -1.39 1.19
C GLY A 52 -7.71 -2.17 0.12
N ARG A 53 -7.75 -1.67 -1.11
CA ARG A 53 -7.08 -2.27 -2.27
C ARG A 53 -6.29 -1.21 -3.02
N LEU A 54 -5.03 -1.53 -3.34
CA LEU A 54 -4.24 -0.72 -4.25
C LEU A 54 -4.85 -0.81 -5.65
N ARG A 55 -5.13 0.34 -6.26
CA ARG A 55 -5.71 0.41 -7.60
C ARG A 55 -4.68 -0.07 -8.63
N GLU A 56 -5.16 -0.56 -9.75
CA GLU A 56 -4.31 -0.84 -10.90
C GLU A 56 -3.96 0.47 -11.62
N PHE A 57 -2.74 0.57 -12.16
CA PHE A 57 -2.25 1.71 -12.93
C PHE A 57 -2.01 1.33 -14.38
N SER A 58 -2.63 2.09 -15.28
CA SER A 58 -2.35 2.08 -16.70
C SER A 58 -1.88 3.46 -17.20
N PRO A 59 -0.73 3.53 -17.91
CA PRO A 59 -0.23 4.77 -18.52
C PRO A 59 -1.22 5.45 -19.48
N THR A 60 -2.15 4.68 -20.07
CA THR A 60 -3.07 5.16 -21.11
C THR A 60 -4.36 5.74 -20.56
N THR A 61 -4.78 5.32 -19.36
CA THR A 61 -6.09 5.67 -18.79
C THR A 61 -6.01 6.42 -17.48
N ASN A 62 -4.85 6.39 -16.80
CA ASN A 62 -4.69 6.97 -15.47
C ASN A 62 -3.67 8.10 -15.46
N ASP A 63 -3.92 9.08 -14.58
CA ASP A 63 -2.96 10.14 -14.28
C ASP A 63 -1.98 9.66 -13.20
N TRP A 64 -0.69 9.76 -13.49
CA TRP A 64 0.39 9.34 -12.58
C TRP A 64 0.36 10.09 -11.24
N VAL A 65 0.10 11.41 -11.25
CA VAL A 65 0.11 12.25 -10.05
C VAL A 65 -1.01 11.81 -9.11
N ILE A 66 -2.19 11.56 -9.66
CA ILE A 66 -3.35 11.08 -8.90
C ILE A 66 -3.07 9.67 -8.36
N PHE A 67 -2.59 8.76 -9.21
CA PHE A 67 -2.28 7.39 -8.82
C PHE A 67 -1.24 7.35 -7.68
N LYS A 68 -0.15 8.11 -7.81
CA LYS A 68 0.91 8.20 -6.80
C LYS A 68 0.38 8.67 -5.46
N ALA A 69 -0.52 9.66 -5.44
CA ALA A 69 -1.15 10.13 -4.21
C ALA A 69 -2.02 9.03 -3.55
N HIS A 70 -2.81 8.30 -4.34
CA HIS A 70 -3.59 7.17 -3.83
C HIS A 70 -2.71 6.03 -3.31
N MET A 71 -1.63 5.71 -4.00
CA MET A 71 -0.66 4.70 -3.57
C MET A 71 0.01 5.10 -2.24
N ALA A 72 0.43 6.36 -2.11
CA ALA A 72 1.02 6.86 -0.87
C ALA A 72 0.02 6.79 0.30
N ALA A 73 -1.24 7.17 0.07
CA ALA A 73 -2.29 7.05 1.07
C ALA A 73 -2.56 5.59 1.47
N PHE A 74 -2.52 4.66 0.50
CA PHE A 74 -2.65 3.22 0.78
C PHE A 74 -1.51 2.70 1.67
N PHE A 75 -0.28 3.12 1.41
CA PHE A 75 0.86 2.74 2.25
C PHE A 75 0.80 3.36 3.64
N GLU A 76 0.36 4.62 3.78
CA GLU A 76 0.20 5.23 5.10
C GLU A 76 -0.93 4.60 5.91
N ALA A 77 -2.07 4.28 5.28
CA ALA A 77 -3.17 3.56 5.93
C ALA A 77 -2.78 2.15 6.42
N ASN A 78 -1.78 1.54 5.77
CA ASN A 78 -1.29 0.20 6.07
C ASN A 78 0.12 0.19 6.67
N LYS A 79 0.60 1.30 7.22
CA LYS A 79 1.99 1.48 7.70
C LYS A 79 2.45 0.45 8.73
N GLY A 80 1.54 -0.03 9.58
CA GLY A 80 1.85 -1.09 10.56
C GLY A 80 2.03 -2.48 9.94
N ARG A 81 1.56 -2.70 8.70
CA ARG A 81 1.60 -3.98 7.97
C ARG A 81 2.64 -3.97 6.84
N ILE A 82 2.81 -2.83 6.17
CA ILE A 82 3.78 -2.64 5.08
C ILE A 82 5.02 -1.95 5.65
N THR A 83 5.86 -2.75 6.31
CA THR A 83 7.04 -2.27 7.04
C THR A 83 8.30 -2.18 6.19
N ASN A 84 8.40 -3.00 5.14
CA ASN A 84 9.58 -3.08 4.27
C ASN A 84 9.35 -2.36 2.93
N ASP A 85 10.35 -1.62 2.46
CA ASP A 85 10.35 -0.99 1.14
C ASP A 85 10.34 -2.02 -0.01
N GLU A 86 10.84 -3.23 0.20
CA GLU A 86 10.71 -4.33 -0.76
C GLU A 86 9.24 -4.75 -0.95
N LEU A 87 8.43 -4.75 0.12
CA LEU A 87 6.99 -5.02 0.01
C LEU A 87 6.28 -3.90 -0.75
N LYS A 88 6.65 -2.63 -0.51
CA LYS A 88 6.13 -1.48 -1.29
C LYS A 88 6.50 -1.61 -2.76
N LYS A 89 7.74 -1.99 -3.06
CA LYS A 89 8.22 -2.26 -4.44
C LYS A 89 7.37 -3.32 -5.10
N ASN A 90 7.20 -4.47 -4.45
CA ASN A 90 6.47 -5.60 -5.03
C ASN A 90 4.98 -5.27 -5.20
N LEU A 91 4.36 -4.56 -4.25
CA LEU A 91 2.98 -4.07 -4.38
C LEU A 91 2.83 -3.05 -5.51
N PHE A 92 3.78 -2.13 -5.65
CA PHE A 92 3.79 -1.16 -6.75
C PHE A 92 3.89 -1.87 -8.10
N VAL A 93 4.85 -2.78 -8.27
CA VAL A 93 5.02 -3.55 -9.50
C VAL A 93 3.78 -4.39 -9.82
N ASN A 94 3.16 -5.00 -8.80
CA ASN A 94 1.92 -5.77 -8.96
C ASN A 94 0.71 -4.91 -9.36
N ALA A 95 0.70 -3.63 -8.98
CA ALA A 95 -0.37 -2.71 -9.34
C ALA A 95 -0.26 -2.18 -10.78
N LEU A 96 0.82 -2.45 -11.50
CA LEU A 96 0.97 -2.01 -12.88
C LEU A 96 0.24 -2.96 -13.84
N THR A 97 -0.44 -2.40 -14.85
CA THR A 97 -0.86 -3.18 -16.02
C THR A 97 0.37 -3.64 -16.81
N GLU A 98 0.17 -4.55 -17.78
CA GLU A 98 1.24 -4.99 -18.68
C GLU A 98 1.95 -3.80 -19.37
N ASP A 99 1.19 -2.81 -19.83
CA ASP A 99 1.74 -1.60 -20.45
C ASP A 99 2.50 -0.73 -19.45
N GLY A 100 2.01 -0.62 -18.21
CA GLY A 100 2.70 0.07 -17.12
C GLY A 100 4.03 -0.59 -16.77
N TYR A 101 4.06 -1.91 -16.69
CA TYR A 101 5.29 -2.66 -16.45
C TYR A 101 6.26 -2.57 -17.63
N ARG A 102 5.77 -2.62 -18.87
CA ARG A 102 6.60 -2.45 -20.07
C ARG A 102 7.25 -1.07 -20.11
N LEU A 103 6.50 -0.01 -19.75
CA LEU A 103 7.05 1.33 -19.59
C LEU A 103 8.14 1.36 -18.52
N LEU A 104 7.89 0.78 -17.34
CA LEU A 104 8.87 0.73 -16.26
C LEU A 104 10.16 0.02 -16.68
N ALA A 105 10.04 -1.10 -17.41
CA ALA A 105 11.19 -1.84 -17.94
C ALA A 105 11.99 -0.97 -18.93
N ASN A 106 11.32 -0.25 -19.82
CA ASN A 106 11.97 0.66 -20.77
C ASN A 106 12.71 1.81 -20.07
N LEU A 107 12.15 2.31 -18.96
CA LEU A 107 12.77 3.39 -18.17
C LEU A 107 13.93 2.90 -17.28
N SER A 108 14.01 1.59 -17.00
CA SER A 108 15.02 1.03 -16.08
C SER A 108 16.35 0.66 -16.77
N VAL A 109 16.42 0.71 -18.10
CA VAL A 109 17.59 0.35 -18.92
C VAL A 109 18.83 1.14 -18.49
N PRO A 110 20.01 0.49 -18.31
CA PRO A 110 20.37 -0.88 -18.71
C PRO A 110 19.99 -2.00 -17.72
N ASP A 111 19.47 -1.66 -16.55
CA ASP A 111 19.19 -2.61 -15.48
C ASP A 111 17.73 -3.11 -15.52
N THR A 112 17.42 -4.16 -14.75
CA THR A 112 16.04 -4.64 -14.59
C THR A 112 15.33 -3.89 -13.46
N PRO A 113 14.00 -3.71 -13.56
CA PRO A 113 13.22 -3.04 -12.50
C PRO A 113 13.27 -3.79 -11.16
N GLU A 114 13.49 -5.11 -11.17
CA GLU A 114 13.58 -5.94 -9.96
C GLU A 114 14.79 -5.59 -9.08
N GLY A 115 15.90 -5.18 -9.71
CA GLY A 115 17.14 -4.80 -9.03
C GLY A 115 17.18 -3.36 -8.50
N LYS A 116 16.12 -2.57 -8.77
CA LYS A 116 16.02 -1.18 -8.31
C LYS A 116 15.22 -1.09 -7.01
N ASP A 117 15.51 -0.04 -6.24
CA ASP A 117 14.77 0.33 -5.05
C ASP A 117 13.44 1.01 -5.41
N TYR A 118 12.47 0.94 -4.48
CA TYR A 118 11.15 1.54 -4.67
C TYR A 118 11.21 3.03 -5.03
N ALA A 119 12.10 3.79 -4.39
CA ALA A 119 12.22 5.23 -4.63
C ALA A 119 12.71 5.54 -6.05
N SER A 120 13.69 4.79 -6.57
CA SER A 120 14.13 4.94 -7.96
C SER A 120 13.03 4.60 -8.97
N LEU A 121 12.23 3.56 -8.72
CA LEU A 121 11.13 3.19 -9.62
C LEU A 121 10.07 4.30 -9.68
N VAL A 122 9.68 4.85 -8.52
CA VAL A 122 8.75 5.99 -8.47
C VAL A 122 9.33 7.21 -9.19
N LYS A 123 10.63 7.46 -9.01
CA LYS A 123 11.32 8.57 -9.67
C LYS A 123 11.32 8.45 -11.20
N PHE A 124 11.48 7.25 -11.76
CA PHE A 124 11.40 7.05 -13.21
C PHE A 124 10.04 7.49 -13.77
N PHE A 125 8.96 7.17 -13.07
CA PHE A 125 7.63 7.62 -13.46
C PHE A 125 7.44 9.13 -13.26
N ASP A 126 7.95 9.70 -12.17
CA ASP A 126 7.93 11.16 -11.97
C ASP A 126 8.65 11.88 -13.11
N ASP A 127 9.86 11.47 -13.46
CA ASP A 127 10.65 12.08 -14.53
C ASP A 127 9.99 11.89 -15.91
N HIS A 128 9.28 10.78 -16.13
CA HIS A 128 8.60 10.48 -17.39
C HIS A 128 7.28 11.23 -17.57
N PHE A 129 6.44 11.30 -16.53
CA PHE A 129 5.11 11.91 -16.62
C PHE A 129 5.10 13.39 -16.22
N GLN A 130 6.02 13.80 -15.35
CA GLN A 130 6.22 15.19 -14.95
C GLN A 130 7.44 15.78 -15.65
N VAL A 131 7.49 15.63 -16.99
CA VAL A 131 8.59 16.18 -17.79
C VAL A 131 8.69 17.68 -17.52
N LYS A 132 9.77 18.07 -16.85
CA LYS A 132 10.09 19.47 -16.64
C LYS A 132 10.25 20.12 -18.02
N GLU A 133 9.46 21.16 -18.29
CA GLU A 133 9.60 21.89 -19.55
C GLU A 133 11.06 22.33 -19.73
N SER A 134 11.63 21.99 -20.89
CA SER A 134 12.99 22.41 -21.20
C SER A 134 13.04 23.92 -21.45
N LEU A 135 14.15 24.55 -21.09
CA LEU A 135 14.33 25.99 -21.32
C LEU A 135 14.23 26.35 -22.82
N TYR A 136 14.59 25.43 -23.72
CA TYR A 136 14.40 25.59 -25.16
C TYR A 136 12.93 25.57 -25.57
N SER A 137 12.12 24.65 -25.03
CA SER A 137 10.67 24.62 -25.26
C SER A 137 10.02 25.91 -24.77
N ALA A 138 10.33 26.33 -23.55
CA ALA A 138 9.81 27.57 -22.98
C ALA A 138 10.18 28.80 -23.82
N ARG A 139 11.45 28.91 -24.24
CA ARG A 139 11.92 29.99 -25.13
C ARG A 139 11.23 29.97 -26.49
N TYR A 140 11.03 28.79 -27.06
CA TYR A 140 10.34 28.65 -28.33
C TYR A 140 8.89 29.11 -28.22
N LYS A 141 8.16 28.70 -27.17
CA LYS A 141 6.79 29.17 -26.90
C LYS A 141 6.74 30.69 -26.72
N PHE A 142 7.66 31.25 -25.93
CA PHE A 142 7.73 32.69 -25.71
C PHE A 142 8.02 33.48 -26.99
N THR A 143 9.03 33.06 -27.76
CA THR A 143 9.43 33.75 -29.00
C THR A 143 8.34 33.69 -30.07
N ASN A 144 7.60 32.59 -30.13
CA ASN A 144 6.53 32.39 -31.12
C ASN A 144 5.14 32.77 -30.61
N ALA A 145 5.01 33.28 -29.37
CA ALA A 145 3.74 33.75 -28.86
C ALA A 145 3.27 34.94 -29.71
N GLN A 146 2.06 34.85 -30.22
CA GLN A 146 1.38 35.91 -30.97
C GLN A 146 0.04 36.18 -30.28
N ARG A 147 -0.30 37.46 -30.11
CA ARG A 147 -1.59 37.84 -29.55
C ARG A 147 -2.70 37.47 -30.53
N GLU A 148 -3.74 36.79 -30.06
CA GLU A 148 -4.87 36.43 -30.92
C GLU A 148 -5.73 37.65 -31.26
N SER A 149 -6.42 37.58 -32.39
CA SER A 149 -7.31 38.68 -32.83
C SER A 149 -8.51 38.79 -31.90
N GLY A 150 -8.52 39.81 -31.05
CA GLY A 150 -9.59 40.07 -30.07
C GLY A 150 -9.20 39.79 -28.62
N GLU A 151 -8.01 39.26 -28.38
CA GLU A 151 -7.46 39.06 -27.05
C GLU A 151 -7.03 40.41 -26.44
N GLY A 152 -7.50 40.69 -25.21
CA GLY A 152 -7.10 41.88 -24.48
C GLY A 152 -5.63 41.84 -24.05
N LEU A 153 -4.97 42.99 -23.94
CA LEU A 153 -3.56 43.06 -23.52
C LEU A 153 -3.30 42.38 -22.17
N SER A 154 -4.23 42.50 -21.22
CA SER A 154 -4.11 41.87 -19.91
C SER A 154 -4.26 40.34 -19.94
N GLN A 155 -5.00 39.80 -20.91
CA GLN A 155 -5.14 38.35 -21.09
C GLN A 155 -3.88 37.76 -21.75
N TRP A 156 -3.33 38.46 -22.74
CA TRP A 156 -2.13 38.01 -23.46
C TRP A 156 -0.86 37.97 -22.60
N LEU A 157 -0.80 38.78 -21.53
CA LEU A 157 0.34 38.85 -20.63
C LEU A 157 0.24 37.90 -19.42
N ALA A 158 -0.91 37.24 -19.22
CA ALA A 158 -1.19 36.36 -18.08
C ALA A 158 -0.63 34.96 -18.30
#